data_AF-A0A2X2HV63-F1
#
_entry.id   AF-A0A2X2HV63-F1
#
_cell.length_a   1.000
_cell.length_b   1.000
_cell.length_c   1.000
_cell.angle_alpha   90.00
_cell.angle_beta   90.00
_cell.angle_gamma   90.00
#
_symmetry.space_group_name_H-M   'P 1'
#
loop_
_entity.id
_entity.type
_entity.pdbx_description
1 polymer ?
#
loop_
_entity_poly.entity_id
_entity_poly.type
_entity_poly.pdbx_seq_one_letter_code
_entity_poly.pdbx_strand_id
1 'polypeptide(L)' 'MVISIRRSRHEEGEELVAIWCRSVDATHDFLSAEYRAELEVLASSFLPAGSAVVGRG' A
#
# COMPACT_ATOMS: atom_id res chain seq x y z
N MET A 1 -21.99 4.24 6.17
CA MET A 1 -20.61 3.73 6.30
C MET A 1 -19.90 4.61 7.31
N VAL A 2 -19.34 4.06 8.38
CA VAL A 2 -18.51 4.82 9.34
C VAL A 2 -17.10 4.26 9.26
N ILE A 3 -16.13 5.07 8.87
CA ILE A 3 -14.73 4.66 8.79
C ILE A 3 -14.03 5.03 10.10
N SER A 4 -13.35 4.08 10.73
CA SER A 4 -12.47 4.31 11.87
C SER A 4 -11.00 4.18 11.45
N ILE A 5 -10.19 5.18 11.79
CA ILE A 5 -8.78 5.25 11.43
C ILE A 5 -7.92 4.90 12.65
N ARG A 6 -6.96 3.98 12.48
CA ARG A 6 -5.98 3.61 13.52
C ARG A 6 -4.59 3.35 12.94
N ARG A 7 -3.57 3.27 13.80
CA ARG A 7 -2.24 2.75 13.44
C ARG A 7 -2.37 1.36 12.79
N SER A 8 -1.61 1.15 11.71
CA SER A 8 -1.47 -0.18 11.13
C SER A 8 -0.69 -1.11 12.05
N ARG A 9 -0.96 -2.41 11.91
CA ARG A 9 -0.17 -3.47 12.53
C ARG A 9 0.74 -4.10 11.49
N HIS A 10 1.83 -4.71 11.94
CA HIS A 10 2.80 -5.35 11.06
C HIS A 10 2.15 -6.49 10.23
N GLU A 11 1.21 -7.23 10.83
CA GLU A 11 0.41 -8.28 10.18
C GLU A 11 -0.45 -7.78 9.01
N GLU A 12 -0.75 -6.48 8.96
CA GLU A 12 -1.53 -5.85 7.89
C GLU A 12 -0.64 -5.34 6.74
N GLY A 13 0.68 -5.55 6.82
CA GLY A 13 1.64 -5.06 5.84
C GLY A 13 1.36 -5.54 4.43
N GLU A 14 1.03 -6.82 4.24
CA GLU A 14 0.68 -7.37 2.93
C GLU A 14 -0.61 -6.77 2.38
N GLU A 15 -1.60 -6.53 3.23
CA GLU A 15 -2.87 -5.90 2.85
C GLU A 15 -2.66 -4.43 2.43
N LEU A 16 -1.79 -3.71 3.14
CA LEU A 16 -1.37 -2.35 2.79
C LEU A 16 -0.68 -2.29 1.42
N VAL A 17 0.22 -3.25 1.14
CA VAL A 17 0.89 -3.37 -0.16
C VAL A 17 -0.12 -3.65 -1.26
N ALA A 18 -1.10 -4.53 -1.01
CA ALA A 18 -2.16 -4.82 -1.98
C ALA A 18 -3.07 -3.61 -2.25
N ILE A 19 -3.36 -2.78 -1.24
CA ILE A 19 -4.09 -1.51 -1.43
C ILE A 19 -3.25 -0.54 -2.25
N TRP A 20 -1.96 -0.40 -1.93
CA TRP A 20 -1.05 0.47 -2.68
C TRP A 20 -0.95 0.02 -4.14
N CYS A 21 -0.74 -1.27 -4.40
CA CYS A 21 -0.67 -1.88 -5.74
C CYS A 21 -1.92 -1.53 -6.56
N ARG A 22 -3.12 -1.81 -6.04
CA ARG A 22 -4.39 -1.46 -6.71
C ARG A 22 -4.55 0.04 -6.95
N SER A 23 -4.09 0.87 -6.02
CA SER A 23 -4.18 2.34 -6.14
C SER A 23 -3.26 2.85 -7.25
N VAL A 24 -2.04 2.32 -7.32
CA VAL A 24 -1.07 2.65 -8.36
C VAL A 24 -1.58 2.17 -9.71
N ASP A 25 -2.03 0.92 -9.82
CA ASP A 25 -2.53 0.37 -11.09
C ASP A 25 -3.76 1.11 -11.61
N ALA A 26 -4.60 1.67 -10.72
CA ALA A 26 -5.79 2.43 -11.09
C ALA A 26 -5.51 3.87 -11.53
N THR A 27 -4.35 4.46 -11.18
CA THR A 27 -4.12 5.91 -11.33
C THR A 27 -2.76 6.28 -11.91
N HIS A 28 -1.82 5.34 -11.99
CA HIS A 28 -0.45 5.53 -12.44
C HIS A 28 -0.14 4.66 -13.68
N ASP A 29 -1.04 4.70 -14.67
CA ASP A 29 -0.90 4.03 -15.96
C ASP A 29 0.29 4.56 -16.81
N PHE A 30 0.85 5.70 -16.41
CA PHE A 30 2.05 6.30 -17.00
C PHE A 30 3.36 5.62 -16.57
N LEU A 31 3.36 4.77 -15.53
CA LEU A 31 4.56 4.07 -15.09
C LEU A 31 4.91 2.95 -16.08
N SER A 32 6.19 2.79 -16.39
CA SER A 32 6.65 1.59 -17.08
C SER A 32 6.50 0.37 -16.16
N ALA A 33 6.30 -0.81 -16.76
CA ALA A 33 6.17 -2.06 -16.00
C ALA A 33 7.41 -2.36 -15.13
N GLU A 34 8.61 -2.04 -15.64
CA GLU A 34 9.87 -2.19 -14.91
C GLU A 34 9.91 -1.31 -13.66
N TYR A 35 9.61 -0.01 -13.82
CA TYR A 35 9.64 0.92 -12.70
C TYR A 35 8.51 0.66 -11.69
N ARG A 36 7.35 0.21 -12.17
CA ARG A 36 6.24 -0.24 -11.31
C ARG A 36 6.65 -1.43 -10.43
N ALA A 37 7.41 -2.38 -10.97
CA ALA A 37 7.90 -3.54 -10.22
C ALA A 37 8.97 -3.13 -9.18
N GLU A 38 9.89 -2.23 -9.52
CA GLU A 38 10.88 -1.70 -8.58
C GLU A 38 10.22 -1.00 -7.38
N LEU A 39 9.20 -0.17 -7.67
CA LEU A 39 8.43 0.51 -6.63
C LEU A 39 7.67 -0.48 -5.73
N GLU A 40 7.21 -1.61 -6.26
CA GLU A 40 6.55 -2.65 -5.46
C GLU A 40 7.49 -3.27 -4.42
N VAL A 41 8.72 -3.58 -4.84
CA VAL A 41 9.74 -4.13 -3.95
C VAL A 41 10.05 -3.14 -2.82
N LEU A 42 10.15 -1.85 -3.15
CA LEU A 42 10.36 -0.79 -2.17
C LEU A 42 9.16 -0.64 -1.23
N ALA A 43 7.94 -0.61 -1.78
CA ALA A 43 6.70 -0.48 -1.01
C ALA A 43 6.49 -1.67 -0.08
N SER A 44 6.78 -2.89 -0.54
CA SER A 44 6.69 -4.12 0.27
C SER A 44 7.69 -4.15 1.41
N SER A 45 8.82 -3.47 1.28
CA SER A 45 9.81 -3.36 2.36
C SER A 45 9.45 -2.23 3.34
N PHE A 46 8.87 -1.13 2.84
CA PHE A 46 8.61 0.08 3.61
C PHE A 46 7.28 0.04 4.37
N LEU A 47 6.18 -0.37 3.73
CA LEU A 47 4.83 -0.27 4.31
C LEU A 47 4.63 -1.14 5.56
N PRO A 48 5.13 -2.40 5.64
CA PRO A 48 5.01 -3.21 6.84
C PRO A 48 5.82 -2.66 8.03
N ALA A 49 6.93 -1.96 7.76
CA ALA A 49 7.81 -1.38 8.78
C ALA A 49 7.47 0.08 9.12
N GLY A 50 6.63 0.72 8.30
CA GLY A 50 6.30 2.14 8.40
C GLY A 50 5.23 2.47 9.45
N SER A 51 5.14 3.75 9.82
CA SER A 51 4.11 4.28 10.72
C SER A 51 2.79 4.56 10.01
N ALA A 52 2.31 3.63 9.18
CA ALA A 52 1.08 3.83 8.41
C ALA A 52 -0.17 3.84 9.30
N VAL A 53 -1.25 4.42 8.77
CA VAL A 53 -2.59 4.38 9.38
C VAL A 53 -3.56 3.73 8.41
N VAL A 54 -4.43 2.87 8.93
CA VAL A 54 -5.45 2.14 8.19
C VAL A 54 -6.83 2.62 8.60
N GLY A 55 -7.69 2.87 7.61
CA GLY A 55 -9.12 3.10 7.81
C GLY A 55 -9.90 1.81 7.53
N ARG A 56 -10.68 1.32 8.49
CA ARG A 56 -11.66 0.24 8.27
C ARG A 56 -13.07 0.75 8.52
N GLY A 57 -14.05 0.30 7.75
CA GLY A 57 -15.46 0.57 8.00
C GLY A 57 -16.37 -0.44 7.32
#